data_AF-A0A6H9Y2F3-F1
#
_entry.id   AF-A0A6H9Y2F3-F1
#
_cell.length_a   1.000
_cell.length_b   1.000
_cell.length_c   1.000
_cell.angle_alpha   90.00
_cell.angle_beta   90.00
_cell.angle_gamma   90.00
#
_symmetry.space_group_name_H-M   'P 1'
#
loop_
_entity.id
_entity.type
_entity.pdbx_description
1 polymer ?
#
loop_
_entity_poly.entity_id
_entity_poly.type
_entity_poly.pdbx_seq_one_letter_code
_entity_poly.pdbx_strand_id
1 'polypeptide(L)'
;MLCGWQIWEWPHILVEAEFHAVWVSPEGDLAEITPKQHGEETILFVPDPSLTYTGFAKDNVRLAVRDDLLVQHFIRVSEEIVKVMNRGERAGQYGYVSVPAHEIEPLMRAKAFLGQSISIGLRDHSPCLCGSGAKYKKCHGRGFPL
;
A
#
# COMPACT_ATOMS: atom_id res chain seq x y z
N MET A 1 -17.38 12.10 12.39
CA MET A 1 -16.14 11.36 12.09
C MET A 1 -15.10 12.36 11.62
N LEU A 2 -13.84 12.16 11.99
CA LEU A 2 -12.73 12.99 11.55
C LEU A 2 -11.88 12.17 10.59
N CYS A 3 -11.71 12.65 9.36
CA CYS A 3 -10.87 12.00 8.36
C CYS A 3 -9.41 12.43 8.54
N GLY A 4 -8.51 11.57 8.09
CA GLY A 4 -7.08 11.80 8.17
C GLY A 4 -6.32 10.59 7.65
N TRP A 5 -5.16 10.35 8.25
CA TRP A 5 -4.26 9.30 7.87
C TRP A 5 -3.88 8.45 9.08
N GLN A 6 -4.09 7.15 8.98
CA GLN A 6 -3.45 6.20 9.89
C GLN A 6 -2.03 5.91 9.38
N ILE A 7 -1.05 5.97 10.27
CA ILE A 7 0.35 5.73 9.92
C ILE A 7 0.73 4.29 10.27
N TRP A 8 1.25 3.59 9.27
CA TRP A 8 1.84 2.26 9.37
C TRP A 8 3.34 2.32 9.08
N GLU A 9 4.10 1.47 9.77
CA GLU A 9 5.51 1.28 9.51
C GLU A 9 5.77 -0.17 9.11
N TRP A 10 6.48 -0.35 8.00
CA TRP A 10 7.27 -1.56 7.78
C TRP A 10 8.73 -1.22 8.11
N PRO A 11 9.27 -1.67 9.26
CA PRO A 11 10.54 -1.21 9.78
C PRO A 11 11.67 -1.26 8.75
N HIS A 12 12.36 -0.13 8.56
CA HIS A 12 13.47 0.06 7.62
C HIS A 12 13.13 -0.11 6.12
N ILE A 13 11.85 -0.29 5.77
CA ILE A 13 11.38 -0.48 4.40
C ILE A 13 10.59 0.74 3.94
N LEU A 14 9.41 0.98 4.52
CA LEU A 14 8.51 2.07 4.12
C LEU A 14 7.65 2.54 5.30
N VAL A 15 7.17 3.77 5.18
CA VAL A 15 6.06 4.32 5.97
C VAL A 15 4.85 4.46 5.05
N GLU A 16 3.68 4.07 5.53
CA GLU A 16 2.43 4.13 4.78
C GLU A 16 1.39 4.94 5.55
N ALA A 17 0.81 5.94 4.90
CA ALA A 17 -0.32 6.71 5.38
C ALA A 17 -1.59 6.17 4.70
N GLU A 18 -2.39 5.42 5.45
CA GLU A 18 -3.67 4.88 5.02
C GLU A 18 -4.78 5.90 5.26
N PHE A 19 -5.60 6.17 4.25
CA PHE A 19 -6.75 7.06 4.43
C PHE A 19 -7.70 6.45 5.45
N HIS A 20 -7.96 7.18 6.53
CA HIS A 20 -8.67 6.64 7.67
C HIS A 20 -9.63 7.65 8.31
N ALA A 21 -10.61 7.14 9.05
CA ALA A 21 -11.55 7.96 9.80
C ALA A 21 -11.68 7.45 11.24
N VAL A 22 -11.63 8.38 12.18
CA VAL A 22 -11.88 8.10 13.61
C VAL A 22 -13.22 8.69 14.05
N TRP A 23 -13.83 8.06 15.05
CA TRP A 23 -14.97 8.65 15.72
C TRP A 23 -14.49 9.77 16.65
N VAL A 24 -15.29 10.83 16.78
CA VAL A 24 -15.04 11.95 17.70
C VAL A 24 -16.20 12.00 18.68
N SER A 25 -15.90 11.92 19.98
CA SER A 25 -16.91 12.02 21.02
C SER A 25 -17.50 13.44 21.11
N PRO A 26 -18.67 13.62 21.76
CA PRO A 26 -19.17 14.96 22.08
C PRO A 26 -18.18 15.83 22.86
N GLU A 27 -17.31 15.20 23.66
CA GLU A 27 -16.26 15.85 24.46
C GLU A 27 -14.99 16.14 23.66
N GLY A 28 -14.87 15.59 22.45
CA GLY A 28 -13.74 15.81 21.53
C GLY A 28 -12.69 14.69 21.50
N ASP A 29 -12.91 13.58 22.21
CA ASP A 29 -11.98 12.45 22.24
C ASP A 29 -12.01 11.69 20.92
N LEU A 30 -10.84 11.21 20.48
CA LEU A 30 -10.71 10.40 19.27
C LEU A 30 -10.75 8.91 19.62
N ALA A 31 -11.63 8.16 18.96
CA ALA A 31 -11.71 6.72 19.10
C ALA A 31 -11.55 6.01 17.75
N GLU A 32 -10.62 5.05 17.70
CA GLU A 32 -10.59 4.02 16.67
C GLU A 32 -11.68 2.99 16.97
N ILE A 33 -12.59 2.79 16.02
CA ILE A 33 -13.69 1.83 16.15
C ILE A 33 -13.53 0.63 15.22
N THR A 34 -12.56 0.68 14.31
CA THR A 34 -12.26 -0.36 13.32
C THR A 34 -11.35 -1.39 13.96
N PRO A 35 -11.77 -2.67 14.05
CA PRO A 35 -10.91 -3.73 14.58
C PRO A 35 -9.61 -3.84 13.78
N LYS A 36 -8.48 -3.98 14.48
CA LYS A 36 -7.17 -4.14 13.86
C LYS A 36 -6.78 -5.60 13.77
N GLN A 37 -6.18 -5.98 12.63
CA GLN A 37 -5.96 -7.38 12.27
C GLN A 37 -4.97 -8.10 13.20
N HIS A 38 -4.08 -7.37 13.86
CA HIS A 38 -3.08 -7.94 14.76
C HIS A 38 -3.33 -7.56 16.23
N GLY A 39 -4.54 -7.05 16.54
CA GLY A 39 -4.94 -6.71 17.89
C GLY A 39 -4.33 -5.41 18.42
N GLU A 40 -3.89 -4.52 17.53
CA GLU A 40 -3.38 -3.20 17.91
C GLU A 40 -4.42 -2.42 18.72
N GLU A 41 -4.06 -2.01 19.95
CA GLU A 41 -4.96 -1.27 20.85
C GLU A 41 -5.00 0.23 20.54
N THR A 42 -3.96 0.76 19.89
CA THR A 42 -3.81 2.17 19.55
C THR A 42 -3.23 2.32 18.15
N ILE A 43 -3.60 3.41 17.47
CA ILE A 43 -3.03 3.79 16.18
C ILE A 43 -2.35 5.16 16.27
N LEU A 44 -1.35 5.38 15.41
CA LEU A 44 -0.86 6.72 15.13
C LEU A 44 -1.75 7.34 14.05
N PHE A 45 -2.53 8.37 14.44
CA PHE A 45 -3.46 9.05 13.55
C PHE A 45 -3.05 10.52 13.34
N VAL A 46 -3.04 10.94 12.08
CA VAL A 46 -2.80 12.32 11.67
C VAL A 46 -4.09 12.88 11.09
N PRO A 47 -4.83 13.74 11.83
CA PRO A 47 -6.02 14.39 11.31
C PRO A 47 -5.70 15.25 10.09
N ASP A 48 -6.58 15.22 9.09
CA ASP A 48 -6.49 16.10 7.93
C ASP A 48 -7.89 16.66 7.63
N PRO A 49 -8.23 17.84 8.19
CA PRO A 49 -9.55 18.45 8.03
C PRO A 49 -9.91 18.80 6.59
N SER A 50 -8.93 18.80 5.67
CA SER A 50 -9.20 19.02 4.24
C SER A 50 -9.79 17.77 3.58
N LEU A 51 -9.71 16.61 4.23
CA LEU A 51 -10.21 15.35 3.71
C LEU A 51 -11.67 15.13 4.10
N THR A 52 -12.46 14.75 3.10
CA THR A 52 -13.82 14.25 3.27
C THR A 52 -13.92 12.88 2.64
N TYR A 53 -14.54 11.94 3.34
CA TYR A 53 -14.89 10.68 2.72
C TYR A 53 -16.10 10.85 1.79
N THR A 54 -15.88 10.65 0.50
CA THR A 54 -16.90 10.86 -0.55
C THR A 54 -17.52 9.56 -1.07
N GLY A 55 -17.33 8.44 -0.35
CA GLY A 55 -17.83 7.14 -0.76
C GLY A 55 -16.94 6.39 -1.76
N PHE A 56 -15.69 6.83 -1.93
CA PHE A 56 -14.70 6.20 -2.80
C PHE A 56 -13.45 5.83 -2.02
N ALA A 57 -12.86 4.68 -2.34
CA ALA A 57 -11.57 4.30 -1.76
C ALA A 57 -10.49 5.29 -2.20
N LYS A 58 -9.70 5.78 -1.24
CA LYS A 58 -8.55 6.64 -1.50
C LYS A 58 -7.28 5.80 -1.38
N ASP A 59 -6.35 5.96 -2.34
CA ASP A 59 -5.06 5.27 -2.24
C ASP A 59 -4.28 5.77 -1.02
N ASN A 60 -3.47 4.87 -0.48
CA ASN A 60 -2.56 5.16 0.60
C ASN A 60 -1.33 5.87 0.03
N VAL A 61 -0.79 6.80 0.80
CA VAL A 61 0.48 7.44 0.46
C VAL A 61 1.60 6.59 1.06
N ARG A 62 2.53 6.13 0.22
CA ARG A 62 3.63 5.26 0.66
C ARG A 62 4.96 5.95 0.39
N LEU A 63 5.81 5.97 1.42
CA LEU A 63 7.13 6.58 1.35
C LEU A 63 8.20 5.52 1.68
N ALA A 64 9.11 5.26 0.75
CA ALA A 64 10.27 4.43 1.03
C ALA A 64 11.20 5.11 2.04
N VAL A 65 11.64 4.39 3.07
CA VAL A 65 12.56 4.92 4.10
C VAL A 65 13.98 5.11 3.56
N ARG A 66 14.29 4.47 2.42
CA ARG A 66 15.61 4.48 1.79
C ARG A 66 15.50 4.37 0.28
N ASP A 67 16.55 4.80 -0.42
CA ASP A 67 16.67 4.62 -1.87
C ASP A 67 16.93 3.13 -2.16
N ASP A 68 15.88 2.43 -2.58
CA ASP A 68 15.93 1.03 -2.99
C ASP A 68 14.87 0.78 -4.07
N LEU A 69 15.35 0.36 -5.24
CA LEU A 69 14.51 0.14 -6.40
C LEU A 69 13.46 -0.97 -6.18
N LEU A 70 13.74 -1.97 -5.32
CA LEU A 70 12.73 -2.99 -4.98
C LEU A 70 11.54 -2.36 -4.25
N VAL A 71 11.80 -1.49 -3.28
CA VAL A 71 10.77 -0.82 -2.49
C VAL A 71 10.00 0.18 -3.35
N GLN A 72 10.70 0.94 -4.19
CA GLN A 72 10.06 1.87 -5.13
C GLN A 72 9.13 1.14 -6.11
N HIS A 73 9.55 -0.01 -6.65
CA HIS A 73 8.69 -0.82 -7.51
C HIS A 73 7.52 -1.46 -6.74
N PHE A 74 7.72 -1.84 -5.48
CA PHE A 74 6.63 -2.35 -4.61
C PHE A 74 5.55 -1.28 -4.35
N ILE A 75 5.98 -0.04 -4.09
CA ILE A 75 5.06 1.10 -3.93
C ILE A 75 4.28 1.31 -5.23
N ARG A 76 5.01 1.41 -6.35
CA ARG A 76 4.40 1.67 -7.66
C ARG A 76 3.38 0.61 -8.08
N VAL A 77 3.67 -0.68 -7.90
CA VAL A 77 2.69 -1.73 -8.23
C VAL A 77 1.47 -1.67 -7.30
N SER A 78 1.66 -1.26 -6.04
CA SER A 78 0.54 -1.06 -5.11
C SER A 78 -0.38 0.08 -5.55
N GLU A 79 0.19 1.18 -6.05
CA GLU A 79 -0.58 2.29 -6.64
C GLU A 79 -1.33 1.85 -7.90
N GLU A 80 -0.70 1.09 -8.80
CA GLU A 80 -1.38 0.56 -10.00
C GLU A 80 -2.53 -0.38 -9.66
N ILE A 81 -2.37 -1.21 -8.63
CA ILE A 81 -3.45 -2.07 -8.13
C ILE A 81 -4.64 -1.20 -7.71
N VAL A 82 -4.42 -0.12 -6.95
CA VAL A 82 -5.51 0.76 -6.53
C VAL A 82 -6.15 1.46 -7.74
N LYS A 83 -5.39 1.88 -8.75
CA LYS A 83 -5.94 2.44 -9.99
C LYS A 83 -6.83 1.44 -10.73
N VAL A 84 -6.44 0.17 -10.81
CA VAL A 84 -7.27 -0.89 -11.40
C VAL A 84 -8.53 -1.11 -10.56
N MET A 85 -8.40 -1.22 -9.24
CA MET A 85 -9.54 -1.43 -8.33
C MET A 85 -10.51 -0.24 -8.34
N ASN A 86 -10.04 0.98 -8.55
CA ASN A 86 -10.87 2.18 -8.58
C ASN A 86 -11.31 2.60 -10.00
N ARG A 87 -11.14 1.75 -11.02
CA ARG A 87 -11.49 2.13 -12.39
C ARG A 87 -13.00 2.11 -12.62
N GLY A 88 -13.57 3.26 -12.96
CA GLY A 88 -14.98 3.41 -13.32
C GLY A 88 -15.90 3.16 -12.13
N GLU A 89 -16.95 2.37 -12.32
CA GLU A 89 -17.93 2.05 -11.28
C GLU A 89 -17.33 1.29 -10.09
N ARG A 90 -16.17 0.63 -10.26
CA ARG A 90 -15.49 -0.12 -9.20
C ARG A 90 -15.07 0.78 -8.02
N ALA A 91 -14.82 2.07 -8.26
CA ALA A 91 -14.39 3.00 -7.22
C ALA A 91 -15.36 3.10 -6.03
N GLY A 92 -16.65 2.90 -6.29
CA GLY A 92 -17.71 2.96 -5.27
C GLY A 92 -18.18 1.58 -4.79
N GLN A 93 -17.50 0.50 -5.18
CA GLN A 93 -17.84 -0.86 -4.75
C GLN A 93 -17.16 -1.18 -3.42
N TYR A 94 -17.88 -1.91 -2.56
CA TYR A 94 -17.42 -2.30 -1.23
C TYR A 94 -17.34 -3.82 -1.10
N GLY A 95 -16.39 -4.30 -0.31
CA GLY A 95 -16.17 -5.73 -0.10
C GLY A 95 -15.57 -6.40 -1.33
N TYR A 96 -16.24 -7.42 -1.86
CA TYR A 96 -15.74 -8.16 -3.03
C TYR A 96 -15.95 -7.36 -4.32
N VAL A 97 -14.85 -6.86 -4.89
CA VAL A 97 -14.82 -6.17 -6.19
C VAL A 97 -14.41 -7.16 -7.28
N SER A 98 -15.19 -7.24 -8.35
CA SER A 98 -14.86 -8.09 -9.51
C SER A 98 -13.94 -7.33 -10.46
N VAL A 99 -12.80 -7.94 -10.80
CA VAL A 99 -11.81 -7.37 -11.73
C VAL A 99 -11.43 -8.43 -12.76
N PRO A 100 -11.39 -8.11 -14.07
CA PRO A 100 -10.89 -9.04 -15.07
C PRO A 100 -9.47 -9.51 -14.74
N ALA A 101 -9.25 -10.82 -14.75
CA ALA A 101 -7.99 -11.45 -14.35
C ALA A 101 -6.77 -10.83 -15.05
N HIS A 102 -6.86 -10.56 -16.35
CA HIS A 102 -5.77 -9.99 -17.13
C HIS A 102 -5.38 -8.56 -16.69
N GLU A 103 -6.26 -7.80 -16.03
CA GLU A 103 -5.96 -6.48 -15.49
C GLU A 103 -5.23 -6.54 -14.14
N ILE A 104 -5.52 -7.54 -13.30
CA ILE A 104 -5.09 -7.56 -11.90
C ILE A 104 -4.02 -8.61 -11.59
N GLU A 105 -4.08 -9.77 -12.22
CA GLU A 105 -3.15 -10.87 -11.91
C GLU A 105 -1.67 -10.53 -12.17
N PRO A 106 -1.28 -9.83 -13.25
CA PRO A 106 0.11 -9.44 -13.45
C PRO A 106 0.62 -8.56 -12.31
N LEU A 107 -0.21 -7.61 -11.85
CA LEU A 107 0.10 -6.70 -10.75
C LEU A 107 0.21 -7.45 -9.42
N MET A 108 -0.71 -8.39 -9.15
CA MET A 108 -0.67 -9.23 -7.95
C MET A 108 0.58 -10.10 -7.90
N ARG A 109 0.95 -10.73 -9.03
CA ARG A 109 2.20 -11.51 -9.14
C ARG A 109 3.43 -10.63 -8.92
N ALA A 110 3.46 -9.44 -9.52
CA ALA A 110 4.57 -8.49 -9.33
C ALA A 110 4.67 -8.02 -7.87
N LYS A 111 3.54 -7.65 -7.24
CA LYS A 111 3.51 -7.25 -5.82
C LYS A 111 3.98 -8.38 -4.90
N ALA A 112 3.54 -9.62 -5.15
CA ALA A 112 3.98 -10.78 -4.38
C ALA A 112 5.49 -11.03 -4.53
N PHE A 113 6.02 -10.99 -5.75
CA PHE A 113 7.45 -11.17 -6.03
C PHE A 113 8.31 -10.11 -5.31
N LEU A 114 7.91 -8.84 -5.39
CA LEU A 114 8.61 -7.73 -4.75
C LEU A 114 8.51 -7.82 -3.22
N GLY A 115 7.32 -8.07 -2.69
CA GLY A 115 7.09 -8.23 -1.26
C GLY A 115 7.90 -9.38 -0.67
N GLN A 116 7.96 -10.53 -1.35
CA GLN A 116 8.80 -11.65 -0.95
C GLN A 116 10.29 -11.30 -1.03
N SER A 117 10.73 -10.60 -2.08
CA SER A 117 12.12 -10.16 -2.19
C SER A 117 12.52 -9.27 -1.02
N ILE A 118 11.66 -8.31 -0.66
CA ILE A 118 11.90 -7.37 0.45
C ILE A 118 11.86 -8.11 1.80
N SER A 119 10.89 -9.01 2.00
CA SER A 119 10.70 -9.70 3.29
C SER A 119 11.86 -10.62 3.67
N ILE A 120 12.56 -11.21 2.69
CA ILE A 120 13.78 -11.99 2.93
C ILE A 120 15.06 -11.14 2.96
N GLY A 121 14.93 -9.81 2.91
CA GLY A 121 16.04 -8.87 3.04
C GLY A 121 16.81 -8.57 1.75
N LEU A 122 16.28 -8.91 0.57
CA LEU A 122 16.92 -8.52 -0.69
C LEU A 122 16.79 -7.02 -0.95
N ARG A 123 17.78 -6.50 -1.68
CA ARG A 123 17.86 -5.11 -2.13
C ARG A 123 18.06 -5.04 -3.65
N ASP A 124 17.93 -3.84 -4.20
CA ASP A 124 18.16 -3.57 -5.63
C ASP A 124 19.49 -4.14 -6.20
N HIS A 125 20.53 -4.22 -5.37
CA HIS A 125 21.87 -4.72 -5.72
C HIS A 125 22.11 -6.18 -5.35
N SER A 126 21.18 -6.82 -4.64
CA SER A 126 21.21 -8.26 -4.36
C SER A 126 20.90 -9.05 -5.64
N PRO A 127 21.33 -10.33 -5.73
CA PRO A 127 20.86 -11.23 -6.77
C PRO A 127 19.34 -11.26 -6.83
N CYS A 128 18.79 -11.24 -8.04
CA CYS A 128 17.35 -11.22 -8.25
C CYS A 128 16.72 -12.54 -7.78
N LEU A 129 15.59 -12.45 -7.07
CA LEU A 129 14.86 -13.61 -6.53
C LEU A 129 14.45 -14.63 -7.61
N CYS A 130 14.40 -14.24 -8.88
CA CYS A 130 14.10 -15.15 -9.99
C CYS A 130 15.20 -16.20 -10.27
N GLY A 131 16.35 -16.13 -9.59
CA GLY A 131 17.44 -17.10 -9.75
C GLY A 131 18.37 -16.85 -10.95
N SER A 132 18.27 -15.71 -11.64
CA SER A 132 19.13 -15.41 -12.81
C SER A 132 20.59 -15.14 -12.47
N GLY A 133 20.92 -14.95 -11.19
CA GLY A 133 22.25 -14.52 -10.74
C GLY A 133 22.56 -13.04 -10.98
N ALA A 134 21.81 -12.34 -11.84
CA ALA A 134 21.94 -10.91 -12.04
C ALA A 134 21.37 -10.11 -10.85
N LYS A 135 21.94 -8.94 -10.57
CA LYS A 135 21.38 -8.00 -9.58
C LYS A 135 19.94 -7.62 -9.94
N TYR A 136 19.06 -7.43 -8.97
CA TYR A 136 17.65 -7.06 -9.24
C TYR A 136 17.53 -5.90 -10.24
N LYS A 137 18.23 -4.79 -10.01
CA LYS A 137 18.21 -3.61 -10.90
C LYS A 137 18.69 -3.86 -12.33
N LYS A 138 19.39 -4.97 -12.57
CA LYS A 138 19.87 -5.41 -13.89
C LYS A 138 19.03 -6.57 -14.47
N CYS A 139 18.05 -7.07 -13.72
CA CYS A 139 17.14 -8.14 -14.10
C CYS A 139 15.71 -7.58 -14.15
N HIS A 140 14.81 -8.04 -13.29
CA HIS A 140 13.42 -7.58 -13.21
C HIS A 140 13.27 -6.08 -12.91
N GLY A 141 14.31 -5.41 -12.39
CA GLY A 141 14.30 -3.96 -12.21
C GLY A 141 14.61 -3.16 -13.48
N ARG A 142 15.22 -3.76 -14.52
CA ARG A 142 15.74 -3.03 -15.70
C ARG A 142 14.66 -2.64 -16.71
N GLY A 143 13.50 -3.25 -16.61
CA GLY A 143 12.34 -2.99 -17.45
C GLY A 143 11.07 -3.32 -16.69
N PHE A 144 11.04 -2.99 -15.40
CA PHE A 144 9.87 -3.21 -14.53
C PHE A 144 8.65 -2.58 -15.22
N PRO A 145 7.77 -3.40 -15.81
CA PRO A 145 6.66 -2.88 -16.59
C PRO A 145 5.60 -2.37 -15.63
N LEU A 146 4.96 -1.26 -16.01
CA LEU A 146 3.63 -0.91 -15.53
C LEU A 146 2.62 -1.55 -16.46
#